data_AF-A0A0D3AG94-F1
#
_entry.id   AF-A0A0D3AG94-F1
#
_cell.length_a   1.000
_cell.length_b   1.000
_cell.length_c   1.000
_cell.angle_alpha   90.00
_cell.angle_beta   90.00
_cell.angle_gamma   90.00
#
_symmetry.space_group_name_H-M   'P 1'
#
loop_
_entity.id
_entity.type
_entity.pdbx_description
1 polymer ?
#
loop_
_entity_poly.entity_id
_entity_poly.type
_entity_poly.pdbx_seq_one_letter_code
_entity_poly.pdbx_strand_id
1 'polypeptide(L)'
;MQTNLLVEKVIVFGGDFRQVLPVINGAGRAEIVLASLNSSYLWEHCKVLKLTKNMRLLSDGLSPEEAADLRDFSDWILKIGDGKTCRA
;
A
#
# COMPACT_ATOMS: atom_id res chain seq x y z
N MET A 1 -18.52 2.34 -21.75
CA MET A 1 -18.42 3.39 -20.71
C MET A 1 -17.23 4.28 -21.04
N GLN A 2 -17.41 5.58 -20.88
CA GLN A 2 -16.62 6.68 -21.45
C GLN A 2 -15.18 6.71 -20.87
N THR A 3 -14.15 6.61 -21.71
CA THR A 3 -12.72 6.53 -21.33
C THR A 3 -12.02 7.89 -21.19
N ASN A 4 -12.76 9.00 -21.12
CA ASN A 4 -12.17 10.33 -21.00
C ASN A 4 -12.34 10.85 -19.57
N LEU A 5 -11.37 10.63 -18.68
CA LEU A 5 -11.44 11.26 -17.34
C LEU A 5 -10.16 11.95 -16.86
N LEU A 6 -8.98 11.75 -17.45
CA LEU A 6 -7.72 12.20 -16.83
C LEU A 6 -6.75 12.95 -17.77
N VAL A 7 -7.16 13.26 -19.00
CA VAL A 7 -6.23 13.58 -20.11
C VAL A 7 -5.45 14.90 -19.95
N GLU A 8 -5.85 15.81 -19.06
CA GLU A 8 -5.18 17.12 -18.89
C GLU A 8 -4.74 17.42 -17.45
N LYS A 9 -4.75 16.44 -16.53
CA LYS A 9 -4.37 16.68 -15.13
C LYS A 9 -3.31 15.69 -14.65
N VAL A 10 -2.33 16.21 -13.92
CA VAL A 10 -1.41 15.37 -13.14
C VAL A 10 -2.18 14.85 -11.93
N ILE A 11 -2.17 13.53 -11.75
CA ILE A 11 -2.87 12.86 -10.65
C ILE A 11 -1.83 12.10 -9.83
N VAL A 12 -1.89 12.30 -8.51
CA VAL A 12 -1.03 11.60 -7.56
C VAL A 12 -1.91 10.75 -6.67
N PHE A 13 -1.74 9.44 -6.75
CA PHE A 13 -2.38 8.50 -5.84
C PHE A 13 -1.48 8.31 -4.62
N GLY A 14 -2.04 8.47 -3.43
CA GLY A 14 -1.37 8.21 -2.16
C GLY A 14 -2.09 7.11 -1.40
N GLY A 15 -1.33 6.21 -0.78
CA GLY A 15 -1.88 5.14 0.04
C GLY A 15 -0.95 3.94 0.13
N ASP A 16 -1.33 2.98 0.96
CA ASP A 16 -0.68 1.67 1.05
C ASP A 16 -1.64 0.61 0.52
N PHE A 17 -1.36 0.11 -0.68
CA PHE A 17 -2.17 -0.90 -1.37
C PHE A 17 -2.18 -2.27 -0.66
N ARG A 18 -1.38 -2.44 0.40
CA ARG A 18 -1.38 -3.64 1.27
C ARG A 18 -2.42 -3.58 2.39
N GLN A 19 -3.11 -2.46 2.57
CA GLN A 19 -4.04 -2.28 3.69
C GLN A 19 -5.41 -2.92 3.43
N VAL A 20 -6.20 -2.36 2.51
CA VAL A 20 -7.60 -2.79 2.30
C VAL A 20 -7.95 -2.70 0.81
N LEU A 21 -8.55 -3.77 0.29
CA LEU A 21 -9.10 -3.82 -1.06
C LEU A 21 -10.42 -3.02 -1.15
N PRO A 22 -10.86 -2.59 -2.35
CA PRO A 22 -12.15 -1.93 -2.51
C PRO A 22 -13.31 -2.79 -1.94
N VAL A 23 -14.17 -2.17 -1.14
CA VAL A 23 -15.35 -2.85 -0.60
C VAL A 23 -16.48 -2.72 -1.62
N ILE A 24 -16.94 -3.86 -2.16
CA ILE A 24 -18.07 -3.93 -3.09
C ILE A 24 -19.10 -4.90 -2.52
N ASN A 25 -20.32 -4.39 -2.25
CA ASN A 25 -21.39 -5.19 -1.65
C ASN A 25 -21.83 -6.30 -2.60
N GLY A 26 -21.86 -7.54 -2.10
CA GLY A 26 -22.30 -8.72 -2.85
C GLY A 26 -21.31 -9.25 -3.88
N ALA A 27 -20.15 -8.62 -4.05
CA ALA A 27 -19.14 -9.04 -5.02
C ALA A 27 -18.29 -10.21 -4.50
N GLY A 28 -17.89 -11.09 -5.42
CA GLY A 28 -16.94 -12.16 -5.17
C GLY A 28 -15.50 -11.65 -5.05
N ARG A 29 -14.60 -12.52 -4.59
CA ARG A 29 -13.17 -12.20 -4.42
C ARG A 29 -12.51 -11.72 -5.72
N ALA A 30 -12.85 -12.35 -6.85
CA ALA A 30 -12.31 -11.99 -8.15
C ALA A 30 -12.77 -10.59 -8.60
N GLU A 31 -14.03 -10.25 -8.37
CA GLU A 31 -14.58 -8.94 -8.71
C GLU A 31 -13.95 -7.83 -7.86
N ILE A 32 -13.74 -8.08 -6.57
CA ILE A 32 -13.04 -7.16 -5.67
C ILE A 32 -11.60 -6.90 -6.16
N VAL A 33 -10.88 -7.94 -6.59
CA VAL A 33 -9.53 -7.80 -7.16
C VAL A 33 -9.55 -7.12 -8.53
N LEU A 34 -10.55 -7.36 -9.37
CA LEU A 34 -10.66 -6.68 -10.66
C LEU A 34 -10.99 -5.19 -10.52
N ALA A 35 -11.65 -4.81 -9.43
CA ALA A 35 -11.97 -3.42 -9.13
C ALA A 35 -10.79 -2.63 -8.53
N SER A 36 -9.70 -3.28 -8.13
CA SER A 36 -8.54 -2.58 -7.58
C SER A 36 -7.75 -1.84 -8.65
N LEU A 37 -7.13 -0.71 -8.28
CA LEU A 37 -6.44 0.18 -9.21
C LEU A 37 -5.32 -0.52 -9.98
N ASN A 38 -4.62 -1.45 -9.35
CA ASN A 38 -3.56 -2.26 -9.96
C ASN A 38 -4.06 -3.26 -11.02
N SER A 39 -5.37 -3.51 -11.10
CA SER A 39 -6.01 -4.32 -12.14
C SER A 39 -6.56 -3.47 -13.30
N SER A 40 -6.50 -2.14 -13.18
CA SER A 40 -6.94 -1.21 -14.22
C SER A 40 -5.88 -1.02 -15.30
N TYR A 41 -6.30 -0.80 -16.55
CA TYR A 41 -5.42 -0.43 -17.65
C TYR A 41 -4.60 0.85 -17.36
N LEU A 42 -5.11 1.73 -16.48
CA LEU A 42 -4.41 2.94 -16.06
C LEU A 42 -3.12 2.64 -15.27
N TRP A 43 -3.03 1.46 -14.66
CA TRP A 43 -1.86 1.09 -13.86
C TRP A 43 -0.57 1.03 -14.70
N GLU A 44 -0.67 0.61 -15.96
CA GLU A 44 0.46 0.58 -16.90
C GLU A 44 1.04 1.97 -17.18
N HIS A 45 0.22 3.02 -17.00
CA HIS A 45 0.63 4.41 -17.17
C HIS A 45 1.02 5.09 -15.85
N CYS A 46 0.89 4.39 -14.72
CA CYS A 46 1.22 4.93 -13.41
C CYS A 46 2.70 4.68 -13.06
N LYS A 47 3.42 5.75 -12.68
CA LYS A 47 4.76 5.61 -12.11
C LYS A 47 4.65 5.29 -10.62
N VAL A 48 5.12 4.10 -10.23
CA VAL A 48 5.12 3.68 -8.82
C VAL A 48 6.33 4.29 -8.10
N LEU A 49 6.06 5.10 -7.07
CA LEU A 49 7.05 5.64 -6.15
C LEU A 49 6.88 4.99 -4.78
N LYS A 50 7.95 4.44 -4.22
CA LYS A 50 7.93 3.76 -2.92
C LYS A 50 8.62 4.63 -1.87
N LEU A 51 7.91 4.94 -0.79
CA LEU A 51 8.51 5.55 0.40
C LEU A 51 9.23 4.48 1.21
N THR A 52 10.53 4.63 1.40
CA THR A 52 11.38 3.68 2.14
C THR A 52 11.68 4.14 3.56
N LYS A 53 11.53 5.43 3.85
CA LYS A 53 11.82 6.01 5.16
C LYS A 53 10.55 6.04 6.00
N ASN A 54 10.48 5.20 7.04
CA ASN A 54 9.40 5.24 8.01
C ASN A 54 9.66 6.36 9.04
N MET A 55 8.99 7.50 8.87
CA MET A 55 9.16 8.65 9.74
C MET A 55 8.65 8.41 11.17
N ARG A 56 7.74 7.44 11.41
CA ARG A 56 7.32 7.08 12.78
C ARG A 56 8.46 6.48 13.59
N LEU A 57 9.45 5.87 12.93
CA LEU A 57 10.63 5.29 13.58
C LEU A 57 11.68 6.35 13.95
N LEU A 58 11.49 7.59 13.53
CA LEU A 58 12.42 8.69 13.72
C LEU A 58 11.93 9.66 14.81
N SER A 59 11.03 9.23 15.70
CA SER A 59 10.56 10.11 16.76
C SER A 59 11.70 10.49 17.70
N ASP A 60 11.88 11.78 17.89
CA ASP A 60 12.84 12.31 18.86
C ASP A 60 12.43 11.90 20.29
N GLY A 61 13.39 11.44 21.09
CA GLY A 61 13.18 11.09 22.50
C GLY A 61 13.00 9.61 22.83
N LEU A 62 13.16 8.69 21.87
CA LEU A 62 13.25 7.25 22.17
C LEU A 62 14.62 6.88 22.72
N SER A 63 14.65 6.01 23.71
CA SER A 63 15.88 5.31 24.09
C SER A 63 16.36 4.40 22.95
N PRO A 64 17.65 4.01 22.94
CA PRO A 64 18.18 3.10 21.92
C PRO A 64 17.44 1.76 21.83
N GLU A 65 16.93 1.27 22.96
CA GLU A 65 16.20 0.00 23.08
C GLU A 65 14.79 0.12 22.49
N GLU A 66 14.02 1.14 22.87
CA GLU A 66 12.68 1.40 22.30
C GLU A 66 12.74 1.66 20.79
N ALA A 67 13.79 2.33 20.32
CA ALA A 67 14.00 2.55 18.90
C ALA A 67 14.35 1.26 18.13
N ALA A 68 14.94 0.26 18.80
CA ALA A 68 15.20 -1.06 18.22
C ALA A 68 13.92 -1.89 18.15
N ASP A 69 13.16 -1.95 19.24
CA ASP A 69 11.87 -2.68 19.30
C ASP A 69 10.87 -2.15 18.27
N LEU A 70 10.78 -0.82 18.13
CA LEU A 70 9.89 -0.20 17.16
C LEU A 70 10.32 -0.50 15.71
N ARG A 71 11.63 -0.60 15.45
CA ARG A 71 12.17 -1.02 14.15
C ARG A 71 11.79 -2.46 13.83
N ASP A 72 12.02 -3.37 14.77
CA ASP A 72 11.68 -4.79 14.60
C ASP A 72 10.19 -4.99 14.37
N PHE A 73 9.34 -4.28 15.13
CA PHE A 73 7.90 -4.30 14.94
C PHE A 73 7.49 -3.77 13.56
N SER A 74 8.08 -2.66 13.10
CA SER A 74 7.82 -2.11 11.77
C SER A 74 8.22 -3.07 10.66
N ASP A 75 9.38 -3.71 10.76
CA ASP A 75 9.85 -4.69 9.79
C ASP A 75 8.96 -5.94 9.77
N TRP A 76 8.45 -6.36 10.93
CA TRP A 76 7.49 -7.44 11.04
C TRP A 76 6.16 -7.11 10.35
N ILE A 77 5.58 -5.92 10.59
CA ILE A 77 4.35 -5.48 9.89
C ILE A 77 4.57 -5.41 8.37
N LEU A 78 5.73 -4.91 7.92
CA LEU A 78 6.05 -4.86 6.49
C LEU A 78 6.10 -6.26 5.88
N LYS A 79 6.70 -7.24 6.58
CA LYS A 79 6.71 -8.64 6.13
C LYS A 79 5.31 -9.24 6.04
N ILE A 80 4.40 -8.89 6.95
CA ILE A 80 2.99 -9.32 6.88
C ILE A 80 2.31 -8.74 5.64
N GLY A 81 2.42 -7.42 5.44
CA GLY A 81 1.80 -6.75 4.30
C GLY A 81 2.31 -7.24 2.95
N ASP A 82 3.57 -7.68 2.89
CA ASP A 82 4.19 -8.28 1.69
C ASP A 82 3.89 -9.78 1.53
N GLY A 83 3.19 -10.41 2.48
CA GLY A 83 2.94 -11.86 2.48
C GLY A 83 4.21 -12.71 2.65
N LYS A 84 5.29 -12.14 3.19
CA LYS A 84 6.61 -12.78 3.36
C LYS A 84 6.82 -13.39 4.75
N THR A 85 5.84 -13.31 5.63
CA THR A 85 5.85 -14.08 6.87
C THR A 85 5.62 -15.55 6.54
N CYS A 86 6.65 -16.37 6.72
CA CYS A 86 6.50 -17.82 6.71
C CYS A 86 5.41 -18.20 7.73
N ARG A 87 4.31 -18.80 7.28
CA ARG A 87 3.54 -19.72 8.13
C ARG A 87 4.16 -21.10 7.93
N ALA A 88 4.62 -21.71 9.03
CA ALA A 88 4.59 -23.16 9.17
C ALA A 88 3.13 -23.61 9.33
#